data_AF-A0A9P5B025-F1
#
_entry.id   AF-A0A9P5B025-F1
#
_cell.length_a   1.000
_cell.length_b   1.000
_cell.length_c   1.000
_cell.angle_alpha   90.00
_cell.angle_beta   90.00
_cell.angle_gamma   90.00
#
_symmetry.space_group_name_H-M   'P 1'
#
loop_
_entity.id
_entity.type
_entity.pdbx_description
1 polymer ?
#
loop_
_entity_poly.entity_id
_entity_poly.type
_entity_poly.pdbx_seq_one_letter_code
_entity_poly.pdbx_strand_id
1 'polypeptide(L)'
;MIDHESRHHDFRIPTEPTKYTSTLNTSTHTFKQTSGNPRQNAGRVHVHAEKPAIEVDKVKEPVVGVATVDVAVQTGPPRHLASGILYGKPDRPDQIPDNFYKDIGFNYGRSGGSQLSETKGYAVSLDDYKARFASALGNYRTTRKHGGEFIYLLPAAWGADGGQSEGFTYPGDDNDWTTWDAFLERTLDDIRNSDMTRGLVVDIWNEPDLSFFWNRSMEQWLELWTRSFRNIRQVLPSVRITGPSISAIPLASHEWWSAFLSRCKDTLPDQRFWHMEGGDEAVTMASSMASLHDLLSKHDIPLEKTKDVNINEYAVYGEQVPSAGAWWIAGLERENSHGLRGNWDIAGALHDFMAGLLSKPNSSDDNYAVEGEGYWPTAEFQVYKYYASSMKGQRLKTSAS
;
A
#
# COMPACT_ATOMS: atom_id res chain seq x y z
N MET A 1 -28.66 23.69 49.95
CA MET A 1 -30.10 23.45 49.68
C MET A 1 -30.36 24.06 48.30
N ILE A 2 -30.08 23.30 47.23
CA ILE A 2 -31.02 22.42 46.48
C ILE A 2 -32.02 23.30 45.71
N ASP A 3 -32.20 23.28 44.39
CA ASP A 3 -31.80 22.29 43.36
C ASP A 3 -31.70 22.91 41.95
N HIS A 4 -31.03 22.17 41.06
CA HIS A 4 -30.96 22.31 39.59
C HIS A 4 -32.24 21.84 38.88
N GLU A 5 -32.49 22.31 37.66
CA GLU A 5 -33.08 21.44 36.63
C GLU A 5 -32.70 21.86 35.20
N SER A 6 -31.99 20.95 34.54
CA SER A 6 -31.68 20.86 33.11
C SER A 6 -32.79 20.10 32.37
N ARG A 7 -33.10 20.45 31.11
CA ARG A 7 -33.86 19.57 30.21
C ARG A 7 -33.06 19.26 28.95
N HIS A 8 -32.61 18.01 28.89
CA HIS A 8 -32.21 17.30 27.68
C HIS A 8 -33.46 16.75 26.97
N HIS A 9 -33.46 16.79 25.65
CA HIS A 9 -34.44 16.10 24.79
C HIS A 9 -33.96 14.67 24.51
N ASP A 10 -34.75 13.69 24.94
CA ASP A 10 -34.63 12.27 24.62
C ASP A 10 -35.33 11.95 23.29
N PHE A 11 -34.61 11.37 22.33
CA PHE A 11 -35.17 10.72 21.14
C PHE A 11 -35.32 9.21 21.41
N ARG A 12 -36.56 8.70 21.41
CA ARG A 12 -36.87 7.27 21.47
C ARG A 12 -36.90 6.66 20.07
N ILE A 13 -36.22 5.52 19.90
CA ILE A 13 -36.29 4.64 18.72
C ILE A 13 -37.33 3.54 19.00
N PRO A 14 -38.32 3.28 18.12
CA PRO A 14 -39.21 2.13 18.25
C PRO A 14 -38.59 0.84 17.67
N THR A 15 -38.74 -0.26 18.40
CA THR A 15 -38.37 -1.63 17.98
C THR A 15 -39.63 -2.47 17.73
N GLU A 16 -39.86 -2.90 16.49
CA GLU A 16 -40.67 -4.11 16.19
C GLU A 16 -40.13 -4.81 14.93
N PRO A 17 -39.99 -6.15 14.91
CA PRO A 17 -39.59 -6.90 13.72
C PRO A 17 -40.79 -7.52 12.99
N THR A 18 -40.98 -7.17 11.72
CA THR A 18 -41.92 -7.82 10.80
C THR A 18 -41.35 -9.13 10.26
N LYS A 19 -42.15 -10.20 10.34
CA LYS A 19 -41.86 -11.53 9.78
C LYS A 19 -42.00 -11.52 8.25
N TYR A 20 -40.98 -12.00 7.53
CA TYR A 20 -41.11 -12.44 6.14
C TYR A 20 -40.67 -13.90 6.00
N THR A 21 -41.55 -14.70 5.42
CA THR A 21 -41.37 -16.11 5.06
C THR A 21 -40.49 -16.24 3.80
N SER A 22 -39.46 -17.08 3.82
CA SER A 22 -38.63 -17.40 2.66
C SER A 22 -38.98 -18.77 2.07
N THR A 23 -39.34 -18.80 0.79
CA THR A 23 -39.26 -19.98 -0.08
C THR A 23 -37.88 -20.03 -0.75
N LEU A 24 -37.29 -21.23 -0.78
CA LEU A 24 -35.99 -21.55 -1.39
C LEU A 24 -35.95 -21.27 -2.91
N ASN A 25 -34.88 -20.63 -3.39
CA ASN A 25 -34.11 -21.15 -4.53
C ASN A 25 -32.73 -20.47 -4.71
N THR A 26 -31.70 -21.32 -4.64
CA THR A 26 -30.40 -21.35 -5.34
C THR A 26 -29.63 -20.08 -5.75
N SER A 27 -28.40 -20.03 -5.20
CA SER A 27 -27.10 -19.66 -5.82
C SER A 27 -26.81 -18.22 -6.22
N THR A 28 -25.98 -17.55 -5.42
CA THR A 28 -24.70 -16.88 -5.79
C THR A 28 -24.10 -16.27 -4.51
N HIS A 29 -22.88 -16.68 -4.14
CA HIS A 29 -22.19 -16.13 -2.96
C HIS A 29 -21.36 -14.90 -3.35
N THR A 30 -21.85 -13.73 -2.96
CA THR A 30 -21.07 -12.49 -2.90
C THR A 30 -20.63 -12.29 -1.46
N PHE A 31 -19.33 -12.34 -1.19
CA PHE A 31 -18.79 -12.02 0.13
C PHE A 31 -18.90 -10.49 0.35
N LYS A 32 -19.75 -10.08 1.30
CA LYS A 32 -19.69 -8.74 1.92
C LYS A 32 -18.81 -8.83 3.15
N GLN A 33 -17.65 -8.20 3.12
CA GLN A 33 -16.83 -7.96 4.31
C GLN A 33 -17.34 -6.68 4.98
N THR A 34 -18.07 -6.80 6.07
CA THR A 34 -18.43 -5.67 6.94
C THR A 34 -17.40 -5.59 8.06
N SER A 35 -16.62 -4.52 8.10
CA SER A 35 -15.69 -4.19 9.17
C SER A 35 -16.46 -3.70 10.41
N GLY A 36 -16.41 -4.49 11.49
CA GLY A 36 -16.96 -4.15 12.80
C GLY A 36 -15.85 -4.02 13.84
N ASN A 37 -15.83 -2.88 14.53
CA ASN A 37 -14.90 -2.49 15.60
C ASN A 37 -14.92 -3.46 16.80
N PRO A 38 -13.80 -4.10 17.21
CA PRO A 38 -13.82 -5.12 18.25
C PRO A 38 -13.47 -4.58 19.64
N ARG A 39 -14.19 -3.57 20.15
CA ARG A 39 -14.21 -3.25 21.60
C ARG A 39 -15.53 -2.62 22.00
N GLN A 40 -16.48 -3.44 22.46
CA GLN A 40 -17.46 -3.14 23.53
C GLN A 40 -18.59 -4.19 23.50
N ASN A 41 -18.60 -5.07 24.50
CA ASN A 41 -19.78 -5.50 25.28
C ASN A 41 -19.52 -6.85 25.97
N ALA A 42 -18.95 -6.79 27.17
CA ALA A 42 -19.02 -7.88 28.13
C ALA A 42 -20.38 -7.79 28.87
N GLY A 43 -21.40 -8.43 28.30
CA GLY A 43 -22.71 -8.64 28.93
C GLY A 43 -22.91 -10.13 29.21
N ARG A 44 -22.88 -10.51 30.48
CA ARG A 44 -22.95 -11.89 30.98
C ARG A 44 -24.37 -12.45 30.82
N VAL A 45 -24.57 -13.39 29.90
CA VAL A 45 -25.80 -14.22 29.83
C VAL A 45 -25.39 -15.68 29.93
N HIS A 46 -25.80 -16.34 31.01
CA HIS A 46 -25.64 -17.78 31.18
C HIS A 46 -26.66 -18.51 30.31
N VAL A 47 -26.19 -19.15 29.25
CA VAL A 47 -26.94 -20.15 28.49
C VAL A 47 -26.13 -21.44 28.54
N HIS A 48 -26.75 -22.51 29.04
CA HIS A 48 -26.20 -23.86 28.93
C HIS A 48 -26.16 -24.26 27.46
N ALA A 49 -24.99 -24.11 26.84
CA ALA A 49 -24.68 -24.68 25.53
C ALA A 49 -23.88 -25.96 25.74
N GLU A 50 -24.34 -27.05 25.12
CA GLU A 50 -23.57 -28.28 24.99
C GLU A 50 -22.22 -27.97 24.34
N LYS A 51 -21.14 -28.55 24.90
CA LYS A 51 -19.79 -28.39 24.35
C LYS A 51 -19.77 -28.82 22.88
N PRO A 52 -19.34 -27.96 21.94
CA PRO A 52 -18.98 -28.44 20.60
C PRO A 52 -17.84 -29.43 20.75
N ALA A 53 -17.88 -30.51 19.96
CA ALA A 53 -16.75 -31.41 19.82
C ALA A 53 -15.52 -30.59 19.41
N ILE A 54 -14.41 -30.81 20.10
CA ILE A 54 -13.10 -30.26 19.73
C ILE A 54 -12.79 -30.85 18.36
N GLU A 55 -12.95 -30.06 17.31
CA GLU A 55 -12.35 -30.37 16.02
C GLU A 55 -10.84 -30.33 16.25
N VAL A 56 -10.23 -31.51 16.37
CA VAL A 56 -8.78 -31.63 16.46
C VAL A 56 -8.26 -31.04 15.16
N ASP A 57 -7.59 -29.89 15.23
CA ASP A 57 -6.84 -29.32 14.12
C ASP A 57 -6.05 -30.46 13.48
N LYS A 58 -6.44 -30.84 12.26
CA LYS A 58 -5.67 -31.79 11.48
C LYS A 58 -4.28 -31.18 11.39
N VAL A 59 -3.30 -31.85 12.00
CA VAL A 59 -1.88 -31.53 11.81
C VAL A 59 -1.68 -31.40 10.31
N LYS A 60 -1.45 -30.18 9.81
CA LYS A 60 -1.07 -29.97 8.41
C LYS A 60 0.17 -30.85 8.22
N GLU A 61 0.07 -31.81 7.30
CA GLU A 61 1.20 -32.64 6.90
C GLU A 61 2.43 -31.73 6.67
N PRO A 62 3.63 -32.13 7.12
CA PRO A 62 4.82 -31.33 6.90
C PRO A 62 4.96 -31.07 5.40
N VAL A 63 4.84 -29.80 5.02
CA VAL A 63 5.12 -29.36 3.65
C VAL A 63 6.62 -29.52 3.44
N VAL A 64 7.01 -30.55 2.70
CA VAL A 64 8.40 -30.73 2.28
C VAL A 64 8.61 -29.83 1.07
N GLY A 65 9.18 -28.65 1.30
CA GLY A 65 9.66 -27.76 0.23
C GLY A 65 11.15 -27.95 0.00
N VAL A 66 11.59 -27.90 -1.26
CA VAL A 66 13.00 -27.93 -1.63
C VAL A 66 13.44 -26.53 -2.08
N ALA A 67 14.36 -25.92 -1.36
CA ALA A 67 15.07 -24.72 -1.79
C ALA A 67 16.40 -25.12 -2.46
N THR A 68 16.58 -24.76 -3.72
CA THR A 68 17.81 -25.03 -4.48
C THR A 68 18.57 -23.73 -4.72
N VAL A 69 19.90 -23.76 -4.52
CA VAL A 69 20.81 -22.65 -4.85
C VAL A 69 21.76 -23.13 -5.93
N ASP A 70 21.75 -22.46 -7.07
CA ASP A 70 22.69 -22.71 -8.16
C ASP A 70 23.89 -21.76 -8.02
N VAL A 71 24.97 -22.29 -7.44
CA VAL A 71 26.21 -21.54 -7.18
C VAL A 71 26.99 -21.17 -8.44
N ALA A 72 26.66 -21.75 -9.60
CA ALA A 72 27.29 -21.43 -10.87
C ALA A 72 26.66 -20.20 -11.54
N VAL A 73 25.46 -19.79 -11.13
CA VAL A 73 24.70 -18.68 -11.76
C VAL A 73 24.62 -17.48 -10.82
N GLN A 74 25.38 -16.45 -11.12
CA GLN A 74 25.36 -15.18 -10.41
C GLN A 74 24.36 -14.21 -11.05
N THR A 75 23.62 -13.45 -10.23
CA THR A 75 22.60 -12.48 -10.68
C THR A 75 22.93 -11.03 -10.31
N GLY A 76 24.19 -10.76 -9.94
CA GLY A 76 24.69 -9.43 -9.59
C GLY A 76 24.87 -9.23 -8.08
N PRO A 77 25.37 -8.06 -7.65
CA PRO A 77 25.56 -7.77 -6.23
C PRO A 77 24.22 -7.64 -5.48
N PRO A 78 24.19 -7.89 -4.16
CA PRO A 78 23.03 -7.60 -3.31
C PRO A 78 22.56 -6.14 -3.46
N ARG A 79 21.25 -5.96 -3.59
CA ARG A 79 20.60 -4.65 -3.77
C ARG A 79 19.53 -4.36 -2.72
N HIS A 80 19.29 -5.28 -1.78
CA HIS A 80 18.28 -5.13 -0.73
C HIS A 80 16.89 -4.80 -1.30
N LEU A 81 16.49 -5.53 -2.36
CA LEU A 81 15.32 -5.23 -3.18
C LEU A 81 14.01 -5.24 -2.39
N ALA A 82 13.91 -6.04 -1.34
CA ALA A 82 12.71 -6.12 -0.51
C ALA A 82 12.67 -5.07 0.64
N SER A 83 13.74 -4.28 0.81
CA SER A 83 13.89 -3.33 1.91
C SER A 83 13.23 -1.97 1.63
N GLY A 84 12.00 -2.01 1.14
CA GLY A 84 11.14 -0.84 0.97
C GLY A 84 9.99 -0.82 1.98
N ILE A 85 9.45 0.37 2.29
CA ILE A 85 8.28 0.52 3.18
C ILE A 85 7.25 1.51 2.62
N LEU A 86 5.98 1.11 2.67
CA LEU A 86 4.83 1.99 2.51
C LEU A 86 4.63 2.80 3.79
N TYR A 87 4.53 4.13 3.67
CA TYR A 87 4.46 5.06 4.79
C TYR A 87 5.49 4.71 5.89
N GLY A 88 5.09 4.63 7.16
CA GLY A 88 5.90 4.17 8.28
C GLY A 88 7.08 5.05 8.66
N LYS A 89 7.12 6.29 8.16
CA LYS A 89 8.17 7.28 8.43
C LYS A 89 7.53 8.52 9.04
N PRO A 90 7.91 8.89 10.28
CA PRO A 90 7.30 10.03 10.95
C PRO A 90 7.51 11.33 10.18
N ASP A 91 6.56 12.25 10.33
CA ASP A 91 6.66 13.59 9.76
C ASP A 91 7.71 14.44 10.49
N ARG A 92 7.96 14.15 11.77
CA ARG A 92 9.07 14.75 12.52
C ARG A 92 10.39 14.18 12.00
N PRO A 93 11.30 15.02 11.47
CA PRO A 93 12.62 14.57 11.02
C PRO A 93 13.38 13.88 12.16
N ASP A 94 14.14 12.84 11.81
CA ASP A 94 15.05 12.12 12.69
C ASP A 94 14.41 11.45 13.93
N GLN A 95 13.08 11.34 13.99
CA GLN A 95 12.37 10.67 15.09
C GLN A 95 12.72 9.17 15.17
N ILE A 96 12.80 8.48 14.03
CA ILE A 96 13.35 7.12 13.97
C ILE A 96 14.87 7.22 13.83
N PRO A 97 15.65 6.66 14.77
CA PRO A 97 17.10 6.69 14.69
C PRO A 97 17.67 6.09 13.39
N ASP A 98 18.68 6.76 12.83
CA ASP A 98 19.33 6.41 11.56
C ASP A 98 19.75 4.94 11.43
N ASN A 99 20.13 4.30 12.54
CA ASN A 99 20.59 2.91 12.53
C ASN A 99 19.48 1.96 12.09
N PHE A 100 18.20 2.26 12.33
CA PHE A 100 17.11 1.37 11.92
C PHE A 100 16.99 1.29 10.39
N TYR A 101 17.16 2.41 9.67
CA TYR A 101 17.21 2.41 8.20
C TYR A 101 18.47 1.71 7.66
N LYS A 102 19.63 1.97 8.28
CA LYS A 102 20.91 1.37 7.87
C LYS A 102 20.92 -0.15 8.07
N ASP A 103 20.42 -0.61 9.21
CA ASP A 103 20.47 -2.01 9.63
C ASP A 103 19.67 -2.91 8.69
N ILE A 104 18.60 -2.41 8.05
CA ILE A 104 17.78 -3.18 7.10
C ILE A 104 18.19 -2.99 5.63
N GLY A 105 19.22 -2.20 5.36
CA GLY A 105 19.60 -1.85 3.99
C GLY A 105 18.47 -1.13 3.26
N PHE A 106 17.84 -0.16 3.93
CA PHE A 106 16.67 0.55 3.41
C PHE A 106 16.90 1.12 2.00
N ASN A 107 15.99 0.82 1.08
CA ASN A 107 16.18 1.03 -0.35
C ASN A 107 15.01 1.77 -1.03
N TYR A 108 13.81 1.78 -0.43
CA TYR A 108 12.65 2.43 -1.04
C TYR A 108 11.62 2.96 -0.02
N GLY A 109 11.05 4.13 -0.27
CA GLY A 109 9.91 4.65 0.48
C GLY A 109 8.75 5.02 -0.44
N ARG A 110 7.51 4.87 0.03
CA ARG A 110 6.31 5.37 -0.66
C ARG A 110 5.40 6.09 0.32
N SER A 111 4.94 7.30 0.00
CA SER A 111 3.94 8.03 0.79
C SER A 111 3.41 9.26 0.04
N GLY A 112 2.37 9.90 0.57
CA GLY A 112 1.83 11.15 0.03
C GLY A 112 0.99 11.97 1.01
N GLY A 113 1.14 11.74 2.32
CA GLY A 113 0.44 12.50 3.37
C GLY A 113 -1.00 12.05 3.67
N SER A 114 -1.37 10.81 3.33
CA SER A 114 -2.69 10.26 3.67
C SER A 114 -2.99 10.29 5.16
N GLN A 115 -4.26 10.42 5.53
CA GLN A 115 -4.77 10.26 6.90
C GLN A 115 -4.14 11.13 8.01
N LEU A 116 -3.47 12.22 7.66
CA LEU A 116 -3.10 13.25 8.64
C LEU A 116 -4.38 13.86 9.24
N SER A 117 -4.43 14.07 10.56
CA SER A 117 -5.68 14.38 11.28
C SER A 117 -6.35 15.69 10.82
N GLU A 118 -5.55 16.70 10.53
CA GLU A 118 -6.01 18.07 10.25
C GLU A 118 -6.11 18.40 8.74
N THR A 119 -5.99 17.43 7.84
CA THR A 119 -6.01 17.69 6.39
C THR A 119 -6.67 16.58 5.57
N LYS A 120 -7.38 16.98 4.51
CA LYS A 120 -8.12 16.12 3.58
C LYS A 120 -7.61 16.18 2.13
N GLY A 121 -6.54 16.93 1.86
CA GLY A 121 -5.94 17.06 0.53
C GLY A 121 -6.52 18.18 -0.34
N TYR A 122 -5.97 18.31 -1.56
CA TYR A 122 -6.25 19.42 -2.48
C TYR A 122 -7.72 19.58 -2.86
N ALA A 123 -8.45 18.46 -3.01
CA ALA A 123 -9.87 18.47 -3.35
C ALA A 123 -10.72 19.23 -2.32
N VAL A 124 -10.20 19.41 -1.09
CA VAL A 124 -10.84 20.19 -0.03
C VAL A 124 -10.28 21.60 0.04
N SER A 125 -8.96 21.77 0.13
CA SER A 125 -8.34 23.09 0.19
C SER A 125 -6.87 23.10 -0.23
N LEU A 126 -6.36 24.29 -0.59
CA LEU A 126 -4.93 24.46 -0.86
C LEU A 126 -4.07 24.29 0.39
N ASP A 127 -4.56 24.64 1.58
CA ASP A 127 -3.80 24.50 2.83
C ASP A 127 -3.72 23.04 3.25
N ASP A 128 -4.80 22.28 3.04
CA ASP A 128 -4.83 20.83 3.20
C ASP A 128 -3.79 20.16 2.29
N TYR A 129 -3.74 20.54 1.03
CA TYR A 129 -2.72 20.11 0.09
C TYR A 129 -1.30 20.41 0.59
N LYS A 130 -1.02 21.65 1.01
CA LYS A 130 0.32 22.05 1.48
C LYS A 130 0.77 21.18 2.66
N ALA A 131 -0.14 20.85 3.58
CA ALA A 131 0.17 19.97 4.71
C ALA A 131 0.56 18.56 4.25
N ARG A 132 -0.20 17.96 3.32
CA ARG A 132 0.11 16.62 2.78
C ARG A 132 1.39 16.61 1.94
N PHE A 133 1.62 17.65 1.15
CA PHE A 133 2.87 17.82 0.40
C PHE A 133 4.07 17.97 1.34
N ALA A 134 3.95 18.73 2.43
CA ALA A 134 5.03 18.91 3.39
C ALA A 134 5.42 17.58 4.08
N SER A 135 4.43 16.76 4.47
CA SER A 135 4.63 15.39 4.97
C SER A 135 5.39 14.53 3.94
N ALA A 136 4.90 14.49 2.70
CA ALA A 136 5.53 13.74 1.62
C ALA A 136 6.97 14.20 1.34
N LEU A 137 7.23 15.51 1.36
CA LEU A 137 8.56 16.09 1.18
C LEU A 137 9.51 15.72 2.34
N GLY A 138 9.04 15.70 3.58
CA GLY A 138 9.80 15.22 4.73
C GLY A 138 10.17 13.75 4.58
N ASN A 139 9.19 12.93 4.21
CA ASN A 139 9.36 11.51 3.91
C ASN A 139 10.34 11.25 2.75
N TYR A 140 10.26 12.06 1.68
CA TYR A 140 11.23 12.04 0.58
C TYR A 140 12.65 12.34 1.08
N ARG A 141 12.82 13.39 1.87
CA ARG A 141 14.14 13.79 2.41
C ARG A 141 14.74 12.70 3.28
N THR A 142 13.96 12.11 4.19
CA THR A 142 14.40 10.96 5.00
C THR A 142 14.77 9.77 4.11
N THR A 143 13.95 9.46 3.11
CA THR A 143 14.20 8.35 2.18
C THR A 143 15.53 8.56 1.42
N ARG A 144 15.75 9.76 0.88
CA ARG A 144 16.99 10.11 0.18
C ARG A 144 18.21 10.20 1.09
N LYS A 145 18.05 10.62 2.36
CA LYS A 145 19.12 10.63 3.38
C LYS A 145 19.72 9.23 3.56
N HIS A 146 18.88 8.20 3.47
CA HIS A 146 19.28 6.79 3.60
C HIS A 146 19.57 6.10 2.26
N GLY A 147 19.66 6.86 1.16
CA GLY A 147 20.03 6.35 -0.16
C GLY A 147 18.89 5.72 -0.96
N GLY A 148 17.72 5.49 -0.35
CA GLY A 148 16.57 4.87 -0.99
C GLY A 148 15.85 5.79 -1.96
N GLU A 149 15.13 5.22 -2.92
CA GLU A 149 14.25 5.95 -3.86
C GLU A 149 12.87 6.19 -3.26
N PHE A 150 12.16 7.22 -3.73
CA PHE A 150 10.89 7.62 -3.15
C PHE A 150 9.77 7.65 -4.18
N ILE A 151 8.69 6.92 -3.92
CA ILE A 151 7.44 6.99 -4.68
C ILE A 151 6.52 8.01 -4.01
N TYR A 152 6.21 9.08 -4.73
CA TYR A 152 5.23 10.06 -4.28
C TYR A 152 3.83 9.72 -4.80
N LEU A 153 2.91 9.51 -3.85
CA LEU A 153 1.51 9.20 -4.10
C LEU A 153 0.70 10.47 -4.37
N LEU A 154 0.41 10.76 -5.63
CA LEU A 154 -0.51 11.85 -5.98
C LEU A 154 -1.93 11.72 -5.39
N PRO A 155 -2.58 10.54 -5.33
CA PRO A 155 -3.96 10.47 -4.82
C PRO A 155 -4.05 10.88 -3.35
N ALA A 156 -3.01 10.63 -2.56
CA ALA A 156 -2.95 11.07 -1.17
C ALA A 156 -2.93 12.60 -1.05
N ALA A 157 -2.13 13.30 -1.84
CA ALA A 157 -2.10 14.76 -1.85
C ALA A 157 -3.37 15.38 -2.44
N TRP A 158 -4.01 14.71 -3.39
CA TRP A 158 -5.33 15.07 -3.90
C TRP A 158 -6.41 14.96 -2.81
N GLY A 159 -6.33 13.93 -1.98
CA GLY A 159 -7.33 13.62 -0.94
C GLY A 159 -8.06 12.30 -1.14
N ALA A 160 -7.70 11.51 -2.15
CA ALA A 160 -8.29 10.22 -2.45
C ALA A 160 -7.51 9.08 -1.76
N ASP A 161 -7.59 8.99 -0.43
CA ASP A 161 -6.87 8.01 0.40
C ASP A 161 -7.75 6.93 1.04
N GLY A 162 -8.99 6.76 0.56
CA GLY A 162 -9.97 5.80 1.08
C GLY A 162 -10.86 6.35 2.20
N GLY A 163 -10.61 7.57 2.67
CA GLY A 163 -11.40 8.27 3.70
C GLY A 163 -12.16 9.49 3.19
N GLN A 164 -12.48 9.53 1.89
CA GLN A 164 -13.10 10.68 1.22
C GLN A 164 -14.49 10.98 1.80
N SER A 165 -14.85 12.27 1.87
CA SER A 165 -16.17 12.71 2.33
C SER A 165 -17.27 12.41 1.31
N GLU A 166 -18.53 12.46 1.75
CA GLU A 166 -19.66 12.50 0.82
C GLU A 166 -19.52 13.71 -0.14
N GLY A 167 -19.87 13.51 -1.41
CA GLY A 167 -19.72 14.55 -2.45
C GLY A 167 -18.28 14.82 -2.89
N PHE A 168 -17.31 13.96 -2.53
CA PHE A 168 -15.92 14.10 -2.96
C PHE A 168 -15.80 14.17 -4.50
N THR A 169 -15.12 15.21 -4.96
CA THR A 169 -14.85 15.45 -6.38
C THR A 169 -13.67 14.59 -6.83
N TYR A 170 -13.92 13.70 -7.78
CA TYR A 170 -12.86 12.95 -8.44
C TYR A 170 -12.37 13.69 -9.69
N PRO A 171 -11.11 13.48 -10.10
CA PRO A 171 -10.58 14.04 -11.34
C PRO A 171 -11.46 13.71 -12.55
N GLY A 172 -11.90 14.72 -13.30
CA GLY A 172 -12.69 14.53 -14.52
C GLY A 172 -14.20 14.40 -14.30
N ASP A 173 -14.69 14.61 -13.07
CA ASP A 173 -16.13 14.68 -12.80
C ASP A 173 -16.81 15.73 -13.69
N ASP A 174 -17.99 15.39 -14.20
CA ASP A 174 -18.74 16.21 -15.17
C ASP A 174 -17.96 16.55 -16.45
N ASN A 175 -16.95 15.72 -16.80
CA ASN A 175 -15.97 15.97 -17.85
C ASN A 175 -15.11 17.24 -17.64
N ASP A 176 -15.03 17.72 -16.39
CA ASP A 176 -14.20 18.87 -16.01
C ASP A 176 -12.86 18.40 -15.40
N TRP A 177 -11.79 18.73 -16.10
CA TRP A 177 -10.42 18.42 -15.69
C TRP A 177 -9.69 19.60 -15.04
N THR A 178 -10.33 20.77 -14.99
CA THR A 178 -9.71 22.05 -14.58
C THR A 178 -9.04 21.94 -13.21
N THR A 179 -9.75 21.40 -12.22
CA THR A 179 -9.23 21.31 -10.84
C THR A 179 -8.07 20.31 -10.74
N TRP A 180 -8.15 19.18 -11.45
CA TRP A 180 -7.07 18.20 -11.48
C TRP A 180 -5.82 18.76 -12.18
N ASP A 181 -6.00 19.43 -13.32
CA ASP A 181 -4.89 20.01 -14.08
C ASP A 181 -4.19 21.09 -13.25
N ALA A 182 -4.95 21.94 -12.53
CA ALA A 182 -4.39 22.94 -11.61
C ALA A 182 -3.65 22.31 -10.42
N PHE A 183 -4.19 21.22 -9.84
CA PHE A 183 -3.51 20.44 -8.81
C PHE A 183 -2.18 19.87 -9.30
N LEU A 184 -2.19 19.29 -10.51
CA LEU A 184 -1.02 18.65 -11.09
C LEU A 184 0.05 19.70 -11.43
N GLU A 185 -0.32 20.80 -12.07
CA GLU A 185 0.59 21.93 -12.33
C GLU A 185 1.25 22.42 -11.04
N ARG A 186 0.45 22.71 -10.02
CA ARG A 186 0.94 23.14 -8.71
C ARG A 186 1.89 22.11 -8.10
N THR A 187 1.54 20.83 -8.16
CA THR A 187 2.36 19.76 -7.58
C THR A 187 3.69 19.61 -8.30
N LEU A 188 3.71 19.73 -9.62
CA LEU A 188 4.94 19.68 -10.39
C LEU A 188 5.82 20.90 -10.11
N ASP A 189 5.22 22.09 -9.91
CA ASP A 189 5.94 23.28 -9.47
C ASP A 189 6.55 23.11 -8.09
N ASP A 190 5.79 22.64 -7.12
CA ASP A 190 6.26 22.43 -5.75
C ASP A 190 7.35 21.35 -5.69
N ILE A 191 7.28 20.29 -6.51
CA ILE A 191 8.37 19.31 -6.69
C ILE A 191 9.66 19.98 -7.18
N ARG A 192 9.58 20.89 -8.17
CA ARG A 192 10.75 21.61 -8.70
C ARG A 192 11.31 22.58 -7.66
N ASN A 193 10.44 23.36 -7.02
CA ASN A 193 10.82 24.41 -6.08
C ASN A 193 11.40 23.86 -4.76
N SER A 194 11.14 22.59 -4.45
CA SER A 194 11.64 21.91 -3.25
C SER A 194 12.84 20.99 -3.51
N ASP A 195 13.37 20.97 -4.74
CA ASP A 195 14.44 20.06 -5.20
C ASP A 195 14.09 18.56 -5.03
N MET A 196 12.80 18.21 -5.07
CA MET A 196 12.29 16.85 -4.85
C MET A 196 12.41 15.94 -6.09
N THR A 197 13.36 16.17 -7.00
CA THR A 197 13.40 15.45 -8.29
C THR A 197 14.34 14.24 -8.28
N ARG A 198 15.43 14.29 -7.50
CA ARG A 198 16.45 13.24 -7.50
C ARG A 198 15.96 11.97 -6.79
N GLY A 199 15.92 10.85 -7.51
CA GLY A 199 15.44 9.57 -6.94
C GLY A 199 13.93 9.57 -6.64
N LEU A 200 13.18 10.50 -7.22
CA LEU A 200 11.73 10.53 -7.19
C LEU A 200 11.15 9.59 -8.25
N VAL A 201 10.05 8.95 -7.88
CA VAL A 201 9.11 8.28 -8.78
C VAL A 201 7.72 8.85 -8.48
N VAL A 202 6.95 9.20 -9.49
CA VAL A 202 5.59 9.71 -9.33
C VAL A 202 4.60 8.58 -9.61
N ASP A 203 3.71 8.34 -8.66
CA ASP A 203 2.60 7.40 -8.78
C ASP A 203 1.30 8.17 -8.98
N ILE A 204 0.67 7.98 -10.14
CA ILE A 204 -0.47 8.79 -10.57
C ILE A 204 -1.72 8.47 -9.73
N TRP A 205 -1.94 7.21 -9.39
CA TRP A 205 -3.12 6.78 -8.63
C TRP A 205 -2.84 5.51 -7.84
N ASN A 206 -3.66 5.22 -6.84
CA ASN A 206 -3.58 4.00 -6.03
C ASN A 206 -4.82 3.16 -6.28
N GLU A 207 -4.65 1.88 -6.57
CA GLU A 207 -5.71 0.86 -6.66
C GLU A 207 -7.00 1.36 -7.32
N PRO A 208 -6.93 1.78 -8.59
CA PRO A 208 -8.07 2.34 -9.29
C PRO A 208 -9.21 1.32 -9.49
N ASP A 209 -8.91 0.04 -9.36
CA ASP A 209 -9.85 -1.07 -9.40
C ASP A 209 -10.69 -1.23 -8.12
N LEU A 210 -10.35 -0.50 -7.05
CA LEU A 210 -11.10 -0.52 -5.79
C LEU A 210 -11.91 0.76 -5.62
N SER A 211 -13.23 0.60 -5.42
CA SER A 211 -14.18 1.72 -5.42
C SER A 211 -13.97 2.76 -4.31
N PHE A 212 -13.28 2.40 -3.22
CA PHE A 212 -12.94 3.35 -2.16
C PHE A 212 -11.74 4.24 -2.51
N PHE A 213 -10.85 3.82 -3.42
CA PHE A 213 -9.80 4.68 -3.96
C PHE A 213 -10.22 5.39 -5.26
N TRP A 214 -11.08 4.77 -6.06
CA TRP A 214 -11.60 5.34 -7.30
C TRP A 214 -13.07 4.97 -7.51
N ASN A 215 -13.98 5.91 -7.25
CA ASN A 215 -15.41 5.67 -7.39
C ASN A 215 -16.00 6.24 -8.68
N ARG A 216 -15.28 6.07 -9.81
CA ARG A 216 -15.68 6.55 -11.13
C ARG A 216 -15.42 5.49 -12.18
N SER A 217 -15.80 5.76 -13.43
CA SER A 217 -15.62 4.79 -14.51
C SER A 217 -14.14 4.49 -14.77
N MET A 218 -13.85 3.29 -15.27
CA MET A 218 -12.52 2.90 -15.73
C MET A 218 -12.02 3.82 -16.87
N GLU A 219 -12.90 4.24 -17.77
CA GLU A 219 -12.52 5.16 -18.86
C GLU A 219 -12.06 6.53 -18.35
N GLN A 220 -12.74 7.07 -17.32
CA GLN A 220 -12.32 8.30 -16.67
C GLN A 220 -10.94 8.14 -16.02
N TRP A 221 -10.65 6.99 -15.40
CA TRP A 221 -9.31 6.72 -14.86
C TRP A 221 -8.24 6.59 -15.96
N LEU A 222 -8.56 5.93 -17.08
CA LEU A 222 -7.65 5.82 -18.23
C LEU A 222 -7.32 7.18 -18.85
N GLU A 223 -8.28 8.11 -18.84
CA GLU A 223 -8.07 9.49 -19.25
C GLU A 223 -7.19 10.24 -18.24
N LEU A 224 -7.48 10.12 -16.94
CA LEU A 224 -6.64 10.63 -15.86
C LEU A 224 -5.18 10.19 -16.02
N TRP A 225 -4.93 8.91 -16.26
CA TRP A 225 -3.60 8.35 -16.52
C TRP A 225 -2.94 9.05 -17.71
N THR A 226 -3.62 9.06 -18.86
CA THR A 226 -3.07 9.57 -20.12
C THR A 226 -2.70 11.05 -20.01
N ARG A 227 -3.58 11.86 -19.41
CA ARG A 227 -3.36 13.30 -19.20
C ARG A 227 -2.20 13.56 -18.24
N SER A 228 -2.23 12.90 -17.07
CA SER A 228 -1.23 13.11 -16.03
C SER A 228 0.15 12.67 -16.48
N PHE A 229 0.25 11.50 -17.12
CA PHE A 229 1.51 10.98 -17.64
C PHE A 229 2.17 11.98 -18.60
N ARG A 230 1.40 12.50 -19.58
CA ARG A 230 1.92 13.44 -20.57
C ARG A 230 2.40 14.74 -19.93
N ASN A 231 1.64 15.28 -18.98
CA ASN A 231 2.02 16.51 -18.28
C ASN A 231 3.27 16.31 -17.40
N ILE A 232 3.31 15.23 -16.60
CA ILE A 232 4.50 14.89 -15.80
C ILE A 232 5.72 14.72 -16.71
N ARG A 233 5.59 13.97 -17.81
CA ARG A 233 6.70 13.75 -18.75
C ARG A 233 7.19 15.05 -19.40
N GLN A 234 6.30 15.99 -19.68
CA GLN A 234 6.64 17.28 -20.25
C GLN A 234 7.39 18.18 -19.25
N VAL A 235 6.93 18.24 -18.00
CA VAL A 235 7.47 19.17 -16.99
C VAL A 235 8.68 18.59 -16.26
N LEU A 236 8.68 17.28 -15.99
CA LEU A 236 9.71 16.54 -15.26
C LEU A 236 10.24 15.36 -16.09
N PRO A 237 10.87 15.59 -17.26
CA PRO A 237 11.21 14.52 -18.20
C PRO A 237 12.14 13.44 -17.63
N SER A 238 12.96 13.78 -16.64
CA SER A 238 13.89 12.86 -15.97
C SER A 238 13.30 12.10 -14.78
N VAL A 239 12.10 12.47 -14.30
CA VAL A 239 11.44 11.80 -13.18
C VAL A 239 10.73 10.56 -13.71
N ARG A 240 10.87 9.43 -13.01
CA ARG A 240 10.16 8.20 -13.39
C ARG A 240 8.68 8.29 -13.01
N ILE A 241 7.84 7.72 -13.83
CA ILE A 241 6.40 7.54 -13.58
C ILE A 241 6.15 6.06 -13.36
N THR A 242 5.38 5.73 -12.34
CA THR A 242 5.03 4.35 -12.01
C THR A 242 3.52 4.15 -12.16
N GLY A 243 3.10 2.94 -12.57
CA GLY A 243 1.70 2.54 -12.66
C GLY A 243 1.52 1.14 -13.25
N PRO A 244 0.26 0.65 -13.37
CA PRO A 244 -1.02 1.31 -13.09
C PRO A 244 -1.52 1.18 -11.64
N SER A 245 -0.75 0.57 -10.74
CA SER A 245 -1.10 0.54 -9.31
C SER A 245 -2.35 -0.25 -8.95
N ILE A 246 -2.71 -1.21 -9.80
CA ILE A 246 -3.86 -2.08 -9.61
C ILE A 246 -3.63 -2.99 -8.40
N SER A 247 -4.66 -3.20 -7.57
CA SER A 247 -4.57 -3.98 -6.33
C SER A 247 -4.27 -5.47 -6.55
N ALA A 248 -4.57 -5.97 -7.74
CA ALA A 248 -4.41 -7.35 -8.15
C ALA A 248 -3.25 -7.55 -9.13
N ILE A 249 -2.72 -8.79 -9.13
CA ILE A 249 -1.66 -9.21 -10.05
C ILE A 249 -2.07 -9.07 -11.54
N PRO A 250 -1.11 -8.86 -12.46
CA PRO A 250 -1.38 -8.70 -13.88
C PRO A 250 -1.89 -10.00 -14.51
N LEU A 251 -3.19 -10.09 -14.74
CA LEU A 251 -3.86 -11.21 -15.39
C LEU A 251 -4.64 -10.73 -16.62
N ALA A 252 -4.58 -11.49 -17.71
CA ALA A 252 -5.35 -11.18 -18.92
C ALA A 252 -6.88 -11.23 -18.72
N SER A 253 -7.35 -11.97 -17.72
CA SER A 253 -8.75 -12.01 -17.32
C SER A 253 -9.17 -10.81 -16.45
N HIS A 254 -8.21 -10.01 -15.98
CA HIS A 254 -8.50 -8.82 -15.17
C HIS A 254 -8.75 -7.62 -16.08
N GLU A 255 -9.98 -7.10 -16.07
CA GLU A 255 -10.42 -6.09 -17.05
C GLU A 255 -9.59 -4.80 -17.00
N TRP A 256 -9.23 -4.33 -15.80
CA TRP A 256 -8.43 -3.12 -15.62
C TRP A 256 -7.03 -3.23 -16.23
N TRP A 257 -6.41 -4.40 -16.14
CA TRP A 257 -5.08 -4.66 -16.70
C TRP A 257 -5.11 -4.62 -18.23
N SER A 258 -6.06 -5.35 -18.83
CA SER A 258 -6.23 -5.40 -20.28
C SER A 258 -6.62 -4.05 -20.87
N ALA A 259 -7.49 -3.29 -20.17
CA ALA A 259 -7.88 -1.95 -20.59
C ALA A 259 -6.71 -0.95 -20.50
N PHE A 260 -5.94 -0.99 -19.40
CA PHE A 260 -4.77 -0.14 -19.21
C PHE A 260 -3.73 -0.33 -20.33
N LEU A 261 -3.29 -1.56 -20.56
CA LEU A 261 -2.25 -1.84 -21.57
C LEU A 261 -2.72 -1.56 -23.00
N SER A 262 -4.03 -1.67 -23.26
CA SER A 262 -4.62 -1.24 -24.54
C SER A 262 -4.54 0.27 -24.73
N ARG A 263 -4.77 1.05 -23.67
CA ARG A 263 -4.74 2.54 -23.71
C ARG A 263 -3.31 3.09 -23.71
N CYS A 264 -2.39 2.50 -22.97
CA CYS A 264 -1.17 3.17 -22.56
C CYS A 264 0.03 3.00 -23.50
N LYS A 265 -0.12 2.60 -24.77
CA LYS A 265 1.02 2.30 -25.68
C LYS A 265 2.05 3.45 -25.76
N ASP A 266 1.59 4.70 -25.75
CA ASP A 266 2.42 5.91 -25.77
C ASP A 266 2.62 6.55 -24.38
N THR A 267 2.02 5.98 -23.34
CA THR A 267 2.08 6.44 -21.95
C THR A 267 2.43 5.29 -21.01
N LEU A 268 3.28 4.38 -21.50
CA LEU A 268 3.78 3.25 -20.72
C LEU A 268 4.61 3.79 -19.54
N PRO A 269 4.39 3.33 -18.29
CA PRO A 269 5.18 3.77 -17.15
C PRO A 269 6.68 3.52 -17.34
N ASP A 270 7.54 4.14 -16.54
CA ASP A 270 8.97 3.79 -16.48
C ASP A 270 9.19 2.60 -15.53
N GLN A 271 8.44 2.56 -14.43
CA GLN A 271 8.45 1.47 -13.43
C GLN A 271 7.07 0.80 -13.42
N ARG A 272 7.01 -0.49 -13.73
CA ARG A 272 5.77 -1.28 -13.61
C ARG A 272 5.55 -1.69 -12.17
N PHE A 273 4.29 -1.70 -11.76
CA PHE A 273 3.93 -2.31 -10.49
C PHE A 273 2.47 -2.67 -10.37
N TRP A 274 2.20 -3.47 -9.35
CA TRP A 274 0.93 -3.95 -8.85
C TRP A 274 1.11 -4.27 -7.37
N HIS A 275 0.01 -4.48 -6.67
CA HIS A 275 0.06 -4.90 -5.28
C HIS A 275 -0.07 -6.42 -5.16
N MET A 276 0.56 -6.96 -4.13
CA MET A 276 0.43 -8.37 -3.77
C MET A 276 -0.04 -8.50 -2.33
N GLU A 277 -1.24 -7.99 -2.09
CA GLU A 277 -1.92 -7.97 -0.79
C GLU A 277 -3.28 -8.69 -0.84
N GLY A 278 -3.46 -9.59 -1.82
CA GLY A 278 -4.67 -10.42 -1.94
C GLY A 278 -4.70 -11.63 -1.00
N GLY A 279 -3.56 -12.01 -0.41
CA GLY A 279 -3.46 -13.14 0.54
C GLY A 279 -3.68 -14.53 -0.05
N ASP A 280 -3.60 -14.68 -1.38
CA ASP A 280 -3.68 -15.99 -2.04
C ASP A 280 -2.31 -16.68 -2.00
N GLU A 281 -2.19 -17.74 -1.18
CA GLU A 281 -0.95 -18.52 -1.01
C GLU A 281 -0.44 -19.17 -2.32
N ALA A 282 -1.30 -19.34 -3.34
CA ALA A 282 -0.90 -19.86 -4.65
C ALA A 282 -0.23 -18.79 -5.53
N VAL A 283 -0.40 -17.50 -5.20
CA VAL A 283 0.18 -16.38 -5.94
C VAL A 283 1.57 -16.09 -5.40
N THR A 284 2.59 -16.32 -6.22
CA THR A 284 3.98 -16.06 -5.91
C THR A 284 4.51 -14.90 -6.75
N MET A 285 5.64 -14.31 -6.35
CA MET A 285 6.31 -13.32 -7.19
C MET A 285 6.59 -13.87 -8.60
N ALA A 286 7.06 -15.13 -8.70
CA ALA A 286 7.35 -15.78 -9.97
C ALA A 286 6.10 -15.98 -10.85
N SER A 287 4.98 -16.43 -10.27
CA SER A 287 3.73 -16.60 -11.03
C SER A 287 3.12 -15.26 -11.46
N SER A 288 3.24 -14.22 -10.62
CA SER A 288 2.81 -12.86 -11.00
C SER A 288 3.66 -12.26 -12.13
N MET A 289 4.98 -12.47 -12.11
CA MET A 289 5.88 -12.05 -13.19
C MET A 289 5.62 -12.81 -14.49
N ALA A 290 5.38 -14.12 -14.42
CA ALA A 290 4.99 -14.90 -15.60
C ALA A 290 3.69 -14.38 -16.21
N SER A 291 2.71 -14.05 -15.36
CA SER A 291 1.43 -13.49 -15.81
C SER A 291 1.59 -12.09 -16.43
N LEU A 292 2.49 -11.26 -15.89
CA LEU A 292 2.89 -9.99 -16.52
C LEU A 292 3.46 -10.23 -17.93
N HIS A 293 4.41 -11.16 -18.09
CA HIS A 293 5.03 -11.45 -19.38
C HIS A 293 4.00 -11.91 -20.42
N ASP A 294 3.09 -12.81 -20.03
CA ASP A 294 2.00 -13.27 -20.90
C ASP A 294 1.08 -12.12 -21.32
N LEU A 295 0.77 -11.23 -20.37
CA LEU A 295 -0.07 -10.07 -20.63
C LEU A 295 0.61 -9.08 -21.58
N LEU A 296 1.88 -8.74 -21.34
CA LEU A 296 2.65 -7.84 -22.21
C LEU A 296 2.76 -8.40 -23.64
N SER A 297 3.00 -9.71 -23.77
CA SER A 297 3.04 -10.41 -25.06
C SER A 297 1.72 -10.26 -25.82
N LYS A 298 0.57 -10.40 -25.15
CA LYS A 298 -0.77 -10.22 -25.76
C LYS A 298 -1.04 -8.78 -26.23
N HIS A 299 -0.36 -7.80 -25.66
CA HIS A 299 -0.51 -6.39 -26.03
C HIS A 299 0.62 -5.86 -26.94
N ASP A 300 1.49 -6.74 -27.44
CA ASP A 300 2.67 -6.41 -28.24
C ASP A 300 3.62 -5.42 -27.53
N ILE A 301 3.74 -5.54 -26.21
CA ILE A 301 4.65 -4.72 -25.41
C ILE A 301 5.93 -5.51 -25.15
N PRO A 302 7.09 -5.03 -25.62
CA PRO A 302 8.35 -5.74 -25.40
C PRO A 302 8.76 -5.79 -23.92
N LEU A 303 9.30 -6.93 -23.48
CA LEU A 303 9.70 -7.17 -22.09
C LEU A 303 10.78 -6.21 -21.59
N GLU A 304 11.62 -5.67 -22.47
CA GLU A 304 12.65 -4.71 -22.06
C GLU A 304 12.08 -3.38 -21.56
N LYS A 305 10.80 -3.09 -21.85
CA LYS A 305 10.07 -1.95 -21.31
C LYS A 305 9.56 -2.17 -19.88
N THR A 306 9.77 -3.36 -19.31
CA THR A 306 9.27 -3.74 -17.97
C THR A 306 10.36 -4.31 -17.07
N LYS A 307 11.61 -3.84 -17.23
CA LYS A 307 12.74 -4.29 -16.41
C LYS A 307 12.77 -3.71 -15.00
N ASP A 308 12.15 -2.55 -14.81
CA ASP A 308 11.98 -1.93 -13.49
C ASP A 308 10.60 -2.29 -12.96
N VAL A 309 10.57 -3.33 -12.12
CA VAL A 309 9.38 -3.81 -11.42
C VAL A 309 9.54 -3.52 -9.93
N ASN A 310 8.49 -2.98 -9.33
CA ASN A 310 8.47 -2.65 -7.91
C ASN A 310 7.13 -3.00 -7.27
N ILE A 311 7.04 -4.09 -6.51
CA ILE A 311 5.80 -4.46 -5.79
C ILE A 311 5.65 -3.51 -4.59
N ASN A 312 5.07 -2.35 -4.84
CA ASN A 312 5.14 -1.23 -3.90
C ASN A 312 4.09 -1.27 -2.78
N GLU A 313 3.33 -2.37 -2.71
CA GLU A 313 2.63 -2.89 -1.53
C GLU A 313 2.65 -4.44 -1.61
N TYR A 314 3.31 -5.11 -0.65
CA TYR A 314 3.27 -6.57 -0.50
C TYR A 314 3.02 -6.97 0.95
N ALA A 315 2.54 -8.20 1.11
CA ALA A 315 2.17 -8.84 2.37
C ALA A 315 0.91 -8.29 3.02
N VAL A 316 -0.10 -9.16 3.14
CA VAL A 316 -1.25 -8.90 4.02
C VAL A 316 -0.81 -8.86 5.48
N TYR A 317 -1.64 -8.28 6.35
CA TYR A 317 -1.35 -8.19 7.79
C TYR A 317 -0.95 -9.54 8.43
N GLY A 318 -1.58 -10.65 8.03
CA GLY A 318 -1.23 -11.98 8.55
C GLY A 318 0.13 -12.51 8.11
N GLU A 319 0.70 -11.96 7.03
CA GLU A 319 2.02 -12.32 6.49
C GLU A 319 3.14 -11.43 7.04
N GLN A 320 2.80 -10.47 7.90
CA GLN A 320 3.75 -9.57 8.57
C GLN A 320 4.45 -10.27 9.75
N VAL A 321 5.10 -11.39 9.45
CA VAL A 321 5.81 -12.27 10.38
C VAL A 321 7.14 -12.75 9.80
N PRO A 322 8.14 -13.12 10.64
CA PRO A 322 9.48 -13.47 10.17
C PRO A 322 9.57 -14.51 9.04
N SER A 323 8.76 -15.57 9.09
CA SER A 323 8.79 -16.64 8.09
C SER A 323 8.29 -16.18 6.72
N ALA A 324 7.21 -15.40 6.69
CA ALA A 324 6.66 -14.84 5.47
C ALA A 324 7.52 -13.70 4.93
N GLY A 325 8.13 -12.88 5.79
CA GLY A 325 9.14 -11.89 5.39
C GLY A 325 10.31 -12.52 4.63
N ALA A 326 10.84 -13.65 5.12
CA ALA A 326 11.89 -14.40 4.41
C ALA A 326 11.41 -14.94 3.05
N TRP A 327 10.16 -15.38 2.95
CA TRP A 327 9.56 -15.85 1.70
C TRP A 327 9.39 -14.71 0.67
N TRP A 328 8.89 -13.55 1.09
CA TRP A 328 8.77 -12.35 0.26
C TRP A 328 10.14 -11.85 -0.23
N ILE A 329 11.12 -11.73 0.67
CA ILE A 329 12.51 -11.36 0.31
C ILE A 329 13.06 -12.29 -0.77
N ALA A 330 12.89 -13.60 -0.61
CA ALA A 330 13.40 -14.58 -1.57
C ALA A 330 12.70 -14.49 -2.94
N GLY A 331 11.39 -14.25 -2.97
CA GLY A 331 10.61 -14.06 -4.21
C GLY A 331 11.05 -12.82 -4.99
N LEU A 332 11.13 -11.68 -4.31
CA LEU A 332 11.53 -10.39 -4.88
C LEU A 332 12.97 -10.42 -5.42
N GLU A 333 13.91 -11.01 -4.65
CA GLU A 333 15.30 -11.15 -5.10
C GLU A 333 15.44 -12.08 -6.32
N ARG A 334 14.66 -13.18 -6.37
CA ARG A 334 14.67 -14.13 -7.49
C ARG A 334 14.21 -13.49 -8.79
N GLU A 335 13.15 -12.70 -8.72
CA GLU A 335 12.57 -12.00 -9.87
C GLU A 335 13.20 -10.61 -10.11
N ASN A 336 14.27 -10.27 -9.38
CA ASN A 336 14.98 -8.99 -9.47
C ASN A 336 14.05 -7.77 -9.41
N SER A 337 13.02 -7.84 -8.56
CA SER A 337 11.99 -6.84 -8.42
C SER A 337 12.11 -6.17 -7.05
N HIS A 338 11.99 -4.84 -7.01
CA HIS A 338 11.88 -4.13 -5.74
C HIS A 338 10.55 -4.48 -5.07
N GLY A 339 10.48 -4.32 -3.75
CA GLY A 339 9.23 -4.41 -3.02
C GLY A 339 9.20 -3.47 -1.85
N LEU A 340 8.03 -2.90 -1.59
CA LEU A 340 7.74 -2.15 -0.38
C LEU A 340 6.73 -2.91 0.44
N ARG A 341 7.09 -3.16 1.70
CA ARG A 341 6.21 -3.80 2.65
C ARG A 341 4.95 -2.95 2.84
N GLY A 342 3.80 -3.59 2.75
CA GLY A 342 2.49 -3.02 3.03
C GLY A 342 2.41 -2.46 4.45
N ASN A 343 1.54 -1.48 4.65
CA ASN A 343 1.36 -0.84 5.94
C ASN A 343 -0.12 -0.80 6.29
N TRP A 344 -0.48 -1.57 7.32
CA TRP A 344 -1.86 -1.79 7.76
C TRP A 344 -2.23 -0.93 8.97
N ASP A 345 -1.33 -0.06 9.43
CA ASP A 345 -1.63 0.94 10.45
C ASP A 345 -2.49 2.08 9.87
N ILE A 346 -3.13 2.84 10.74
CA ILE A 346 -4.05 3.93 10.36
C ILE A 346 -3.70 5.24 11.07
N ALA A 347 -4.20 6.36 10.53
CA ALA A 347 -4.04 7.70 11.09
C ALA A 347 -2.57 7.99 11.46
N GLY A 348 -2.31 8.49 12.67
CA GLY A 348 -0.94 8.79 13.11
C GLY A 348 0.01 7.59 13.14
N ALA A 349 -0.49 6.36 13.29
CA ALA A 349 0.35 5.16 13.29
C ALA A 349 0.78 4.74 11.87
N LEU A 350 -0.01 5.07 10.84
CA LEU A 350 0.37 4.88 9.44
C LEU A 350 1.74 5.51 9.14
N HIS A 351 2.03 6.64 9.76
CA HIS A 351 3.27 7.41 9.61
C HIS A 351 4.38 6.93 10.55
N ASP A 352 4.25 5.80 11.21
CA ASP A 352 5.21 5.35 12.23
C ASP A 352 5.62 3.88 12.05
N PHE A 353 6.54 3.40 12.88
CA PHE A 353 6.86 1.97 13.03
C PHE A 353 7.54 1.29 11.84
N MET A 354 7.93 2.02 10.80
CA MET A 354 8.52 1.44 9.57
C MET A 354 7.69 0.28 9.02
N ALA A 355 6.37 0.46 8.92
CA ALA A 355 5.43 -0.58 8.48
C ALA A 355 5.51 -1.84 9.37
N GLY A 356 5.45 -1.67 10.69
CA GLY A 356 5.47 -2.78 11.67
C GLY A 356 6.84 -3.41 11.95
N LEU A 357 7.93 -2.89 11.37
CA LEU A 357 9.28 -3.37 11.68
C LEU A 357 9.80 -2.83 13.02
N LEU A 358 9.27 -1.72 13.51
CA LEU A 358 9.59 -1.16 14.82
C LEU A 358 8.35 -1.13 15.72
N SER A 359 8.58 -1.01 17.01
CA SER A 359 7.59 -0.62 18.01
C SER A 359 8.24 0.39 18.95
N LYS A 360 7.43 1.01 19.81
CA LYS A 360 7.87 2.01 20.80
C LYS A 360 6.91 1.96 22.00
N PRO A 361 7.21 2.65 23.12
CA PRO A 361 6.34 2.67 24.28
C PRO A 361 4.90 3.05 23.91
N ASN A 362 3.94 2.35 24.51
CA ASN A 362 2.51 2.58 24.34
C ASN A 362 1.98 2.41 22.90
N SER A 363 2.68 1.70 22.02
CA SER A 363 2.29 1.58 20.60
C SER A 363 0.93 0.89 20.37
N SER A 364 0.36 0.22 21.38
CA SER A 364 -0.89 -0.56 21.26
C SER A 364 -1.95 -0.17 22.29
N ASP A 365 -1.76 0.93 23.02
CA ASP A 365 -2.70 1.42 24.03
C ASP A 365 -3.07 2.89 23.81
N ASP A 366 -4.05 3.36 24.57
CA ASP A 366 -4.66 4.68 24.39
C ASP A 366 -3.68 5.85 24.70
N ASN A 367 -2.49 5.56 25.23
CA ASN A 367 -1.42 6.54 25.47
C ASN A 367 -0.39 6.59 24.32
N TYR A 368 -0.70 6.01 23.15
CA TYR A 368 0.11 6.18 21.95
C TYR A 368 0.31 7.67 21.64
N ALA A 369 1.56 8.06 21.49
CA ALA A 369 1.94 9.39 21.04
C ALA A 369 2.66 9.27 19.70
N VAL A 370 2.13 9.90 18.65
CA VAL A 370 2.74 9.91 17.31
C VAL A 370 4.20 10.39 17.36
N GLU A 371 4.48 11.34 18.23
CA GLU A 371 5.81 11.91 18.45
C GLU A 371 6.64 11.24 19.56
N GLY A 372 6.11 10.17 20.17
CA GLY A 372 6.83 9.38 21.17
C GLY A 372 8.09 8.74 20.60
N GLU A 373 9.12 8.62 21.44
CA GLU A 373 10.44 8.05 21.09
C GLU A 373 10.70 6.70 21.79
N GLY A 374 11.90 6.17 21.66
CA GLY A 374 12.30 4.92 22.32
C GLY A 374 12.01 3.67 21.49
N TYR A 375 12.24 3.75 20.17
CA TYR A 375 12.00 2.63 19.26
C TYR A 375 12.84 1.39 19.59
N TRP A 376 12.24 0.21 19.40
CA TRP A 376 12.92 -1.08 19.38
C TRP A 376 12.46 -1.92 18.18
N PRO A 377 13.31 -2.84 17.69
CA PRO A 377 12.97 -3.68 16.54
C PRO A 377 11.96 -4.76 16.92
N THR A 378 11.03 -5.07 16.01
CA THR A 378 10.16 -6.25 16.12
C THR A 378 10.90 -7.53 15.72
N ALA A 379 10.25 -8.69 15.85
CA ALA A 379 10.85 -9.96 15.45
C ALA A 379 11.21 -10.00 13.96
N GLU A 380 10.36 -9.44 13.10
CA GLU A 380 10.57 -9.45 11.65
C GLU A 380 11.69 -8.49 11.22
N PHE A 381 11.92 -7.39 11.93
CA PHE A 381 13.09 -6.54 11.69
C PHE A 381 14.41 -7.31 11.73
N GLN A 382 14.53 -8.34 12.58
CA GLN A 382 15.74 -9.16 12.64
C GLN A 382 15.97 -9.94 11.33
N VAL A 383 14.92 -10.27 10.58
CA VAL A 383 15.02 -10.91 9.26
C VAL A 383 15.62 -9.93 8.26
N TYR A 384 15.10 -8.70 8.19
CA TYR A 384 15.63 -7.66 7.30
C TYR A 384 17.06 -7.25 7.69
N LYS A 385 17.36 -7.20 8.99
CA LYS A 385 18.72 -6.95 9.48
C LYS A 385 19.68 -8.07 9.08
N TYR A 386 19.27 -9.32 9.22
CA TYR A 386 20.08 -10.46 8.75
C TYR A 386 20.27 -10.41 7.24
N TYR A 387 19.20 -10.20 6.48
CA TYR A 387 19.20 -10.04 5.04
C TYR A 387 20.21 -8.97 4.59
N ALA A 388 20.13 -7.77 5.16
CA ALA A 388 20.99 -6.66 4.79
C ALA A 388 22.47 -6.86 5.18
N SER A 389 22.71 -7.39 6.38
CA SER A 389 24.07 -7.57 6.90
C SER A 389 24.77 -8.81 6.37
N SER A 390 24.04 -9.82 5.91
CA SER A 390 24.60 -11.14 5.53
C SER A 390 24.65 -11.39 4.03
N MET A 391 23.75 -10.81 3.23
CA MET A 391 23.86 -10.88 1.77
C MET A 391 24.97 -9.96 1.28
N LYS A 392 26.15 -10.54 1.04
CA LYS A 392 27.35 -9.89 0.52
C LYS A 392 27.83 -10.58 -0.75
N GLY A 393 28.67 -9.91 -1.53
CA GLY A 393 29.29 -10.50 -2.73
C GLY A 393 28.33 -10.52 -3.92
N GLN A 394 27.94 -11.72 -4.37
CA GLN A 394 27.06 -11.92 -5.53
C GLN A 394 25.82 -12.71 -5.10
N ARG A 395 24.65 -12.25 -5.53
CA ARG A 395 23.41 -13.01 -5.48
C ARG A 395 23.51 -14.22 -6.40
N LEU A 396 22.93 -15.34 -5.97
CA LEU A 396 22.89 -16.59 -6.72
C LEU A 396 21.48 -16.89 -7.18
N LYS A 397 21.33 -17.63 -8.27
CA LYS A 397 20.03 -18.12 -8.71
C LYS A 397 19.48 -19.10 -7.67
N THR A 398 18.21 -18.94 -7.32
CA THR A 398 17.50 -19.86 -6.42
C THR A 398 16.19 -20.32 -7.04
N SER A 399 15.72 -21.50 -6.64
CA SER A 399 14.37 -21.99 -6.95
C SER A 399 13.75 -22.65 -5.71
N ALA A 400 12.42 -22.69 -5.66
CA ALA A 400 11.65 -23.39 -4.64
C ALA A 400 10.62 -24.30 -5.33
N SER A 401 10.40 -25.50 -4.79
CA SER A 401 9.44 -26.49 -5.31
C SER A 401 8.84 -27.34 -4.21
#